data_AF-A0A8H4XS96-F1
#
_entry.id   AF-A0A8H4XS96-F1
#
_cell.length_a   1.000
_cell.length_b   1.000
_cell.length_c   1.000
_cell.angle_alpha   90.00
_cell.angle_beta   90.00
_cell.angle_gamma   90.00
#
_symmetry.space_group_name_H-M   'P 1'
#
loop_
_entity.id
_entity.type
_entity.pdbx_description
1 polymer ?
#
loop_
_entity_poly.entity_id
_entity_poly.type
_entity_poly.pdbx_seq_one_letter_code
_entity_poly.pdbx_strand_id
1 'polypeptide(L)'
;MFKNIGRIGIEMYLLFQHHTTLELLRNMHSDHDLFTITGTGWHFVKYLGPAVVVVGPDCRSERNPHQVMAGPTYQGLFPKIALLPPSVQHCIWMISVPLIYPRLESTEQIANAVATGKKAVTGAYNLLGKVTSSVAGVVGAKDAVGSGFDAVKRAVGKTGLMGGVLNPFGEIDILDELRDQWTHDSKDLERTYLIRTLQGIAKQKSIRMTFLSGAVNVCGAGLVHDPSHPSDHKTMYQLIASPVVNTPPSSYILKLLHNNKPLYVPANGQRSTPSQPTDTKEDMLELFQTDVTGQPREYRRLMGRRNYVAIVAYDPEVVSGTFGQTDMQRGGGKLSLAADFMVQGEGAYGSVVKYGPVIIPNLGFGQ
;
A
#
# COMPACT_ATOMS: atom_id res chain seq x y z
N MET A 1 9.60 -29.14 -11.71
CA MET A 1 8.64 -28.11 -12.16
C MET A 1 7.30 -28.41 -11.53
N PHE A 2 6.89 -27.65 -10.52
CA PHE A 2 5.58 -27.84 -9.89
C PHE A 2 4.47 -27.42 -10.87
N LYS A 3 3.57 -28.34 -11.21
CA LYS A 3 2.38 -28.06 -12.05
C LYS A 3 1.17 -27.93 -11.13
N ASN A 4 0.15 -27.16 -11.54
CA ASN A 4 -1.14 -27.00 -10.85
C ASN A 4 -1.20 -26.18 -9.55
N ILE A 5 -0.08 -25.62 -9.04
CA ILE A 5 -0.13 -24.76 -7.85
C ILE A 5 -1.07 -23.57 -8.06
N GLY A 6 -1.04 -22.93 -9.24
CA GLY A 6 -1.95 -21.83 -9.56
C GLY A 6 -3.43 -22.23 -9.55
N ARG A 7 -3.75 -23.45 -10.01
CA ARG A 7 -5.14 -23.96 -10.00
C ARG A 7 -5.66 -24.10 -8.57
N ILE A 8 -4.87 -24.73 -7.70
CA ILE A 8 -5.22 -24.87 -6.27
C ILE A 8 -5.30 -23.48 -5.61
N GLY A 9 -4.38 -22.58 -5.94
CA GLY A 9 -4.42 -21.19 -5.45
C GLY A 9 -5.73 -20.47 -5.80
N ILE A 10 -6.21 -20.63 -7.04
CA ILE A 10 -7.50 -20.06 -7.47
C ILE A 10 -8.66 -20.74 -6.74
N GLU A 11 -8.66 -22.07 -6.60
CA GLU A 11 -9.69 -22.80 -5.85
C GLU A 11 -9.79 -22.29 -4.39
N MET A 12 -8.65 -22.12 -3.71
CA MET A 12 -8.60 -21.60 -2.34
C MET A 12 -8.99 -20.13 -2.26
N TYR A 13 -8.60 -19.31 -3.23
CA TYR A 13 -9.01 -17.91 -3.31
C TYR A 13 -10.52 -17.77 -3.42
N LEU A 14 -11.14 -18.52 -4.34
CA LEU A 14 -12.60 -18.49 -4.52
C LEU A 14 -13.33 -18.99 -3.27
N LEU A 15 -12.83 -20.07 -2.65
CA LEU A 15 -13.45 -20.65 -1.46
C LEU A 15 -13.35 -19.74 -0.24
N PHE A 16 -12.16 -19.19 0.06
CA PHE A 16 -11.93 -18.48 1.32
C PHE A 16 -12.09 -16.97 1.24
N GLN A 17 -11.87 -16.35 0.08
CA GLN A 17 -12.02 -14.89 -0.07
C GLN A 17 -13.41 -14.52 -0.59
N HIS A 18 -13.98 -15.35 -1.46
CA HIS A 18 -15.27 -15.07 -2.10
C HIS A 18 -16.39 -16.05 -1.74
N HIS A 19 -16.11 -17.06 -0.90
CA HIS A 19 -17.10 -18.03 -0.45
C HIS A 19 -17.87 -18.69 -1.61
N THR A 20 -17.17 -18.98 -2.72
CA THR A 20 -17.75 -19.54 -3.94
C THR A 20 -16.82 -20.59 -4.57
N THR A 21 -17.27 -21.24 -5.65
CA THR A 21 -16.49 -22.22 -6.41
C THR A 21 -16.58 -21.93 -7.91
N LEU A 22 -15.64 -22.48 -8.68
CA LEU A 22 -15.67 -22.38 -10.15
C LEU A 22 -16.96 -22.96 -10.75
N GLU A 23 -17.51 -24.01 -10.14
CA GLU A 23 -18.76 -24.63 -10.59
C GLU A 23 -19.96 -23.70 -10.39
N LEU A 24 -20.07 -23.07 -9.22
CA LEU A 24 -21.12 -22.09 -8.94
C LEU A 24 -21.02 -20.88 -9.87
N LEU A 25 -19.81 -20.36 -10.08
CA LEU A 25 -19.60 -19.20 -10.95
C LEU A 25 -19.93 -19.51 -12.42
N ARG A 26 -19.68 -20.74 -12.90
CA ARG A 26 -20.08 -21.17 -14.26
C ARG A 26 -21.60 -21.27 -14.43
N ASN A 27 -22.31 -21.56 -13.34
CA ASN A 27 -23.76 -21.68 -13.32
C ASN A 27 -24.47 -20.35 -13.01
N MET A 28 -23.72 -19.31 -12.66
CA MET A 28 -24.23 -17.95 -12.46
C MET A 28 -24.21 -17.18 -13.78
N HIS A 29 -25.33 -16.56 -14.14
CA HIS A 29 -25.47 -15.79 -15.38
C HIS A 29 -25.29 -14.28 -15.21
N SER A 30 -24.92 -13.82 -14.01
CA SER A 30 -24.79 -12.39 -13.70
C SER A 30 -23.38 -12.01 -13.26
N ASP A 31 -22.89 -10.87 -13.74
CA ASP A 31 -21.60 -10.27 -13.36
C ASP A 31 -21.67 -9.46 -12.05
N HIS A 32 -22.71 -9.64 -11.24
CA HIS A 32 -22.97 -8.78 -10.07
C HIS A 32 -22.00 -8.99 -8.91
N ASP A 33 -21.42 -10.20 -8.76
CA ASP A 33 -20.50 -10.51 -7.66
C ASP A 33 -19.08 -10.67 -8.17
N LEU A 34 -18.80 -11.74 -8.91
CA LEU A 34 -17.51 -12.03 -9.53
C LEU A 34 -17.70 -12.26 -11.02
N PHE A 35 -16.78 -11.71 -11.82
CA PHE A 35 -16.77 -11.88 -13.26
C PHE A 35 -15.35 -12.01 -13.79
N THR A 36 -15.23 -12.56 -15.00
CA THR A 36 -13.96 -12.66 -15.73
C THR A 36 -14.07 -11.89 -17.04
N ILE A 37 -12.95 -11.29 -17.48
CA ILE A 37 -12.87 -10.56 -18.76
C ILE A 37 -12.09 -11.39 -19.78
N THR A 38 -10.92 -11.88 -19.38
CA THR A 38 -10.01 -12.66 -20.24
C THR A 38 -10.09 -14.17 -19.99
N GLY A 39 -10.87 -14.61 -18.99
CA GLY A 39 -10.94 -16.00 -18.55
C GLY A 39 -9.80 -16.42 -17.60
N THR A 40 -8.83 -15.54 -17.33
CA THR A 40 -7.66 -15.88 -16.52
C THR A 40 -7.78 -15.41 -15.07
N GLY A 41 -8.43 -14.25 -14.84
CA GLY A 41 -8.60 -13.64 -13.53
C GLY A 41 -10.05 -13.40 -13.14
N TRP A 42 -10.26 -13.09 -11.87
CA TRP A 42 -11.56 -12.85 -11.26
C TRP A 42 -11.66 -11.46 -10.64
N HIS A 43 -12.55 -10.64 -11.18
CA HIS A 43 -12.74 -9.25 -10.79
C HIS A 43 -14.11 -9.07 -10.12
N PHE A 44 -14.28 -8.02 -9.32
CA PHE A 44 -15.58 -7.68 -8.75
C PHE A 44 -15.85 -6.17 -8.74
N VAL A 45 -17.14 -5.81 -8.70
CA VAL A 45 -17.64 -4.46 -8.44
C VAL A 45 -18.74 -4.60 -7.38
N LYS A 46 -18.45 -4.20 -6.14
CA LYS A 46 -19.35 -4.38 -4.99
C LYS A 46 -19.81 -3.05 -4.43
N TYR A 47 -21.11 -2.91 -4.19
CA TYR A 47 -21.70 -1.70 -3.64
C TYR A 47 -21.68 -1.73 -2.11
N LEU A 48 -21.16 -0.68 -1.49
CA LEU A 48 -21.23 -0.43 -0.05
C LEU A 48 -22.29 0.65 0.21
N GLY A 49 -23.53 0.34 -0.16
CA GLY A 49 -24.62 1.31 -0.25
C GLY A 49 -24.69 2.03 -1.61
N PRO A 50 -25.57 3.02 -1.77
CA PRO A 50 -25.87 3.64 -3.07
C PRO A 50 -24.78 4.60 -3.58
N ALA A 51 -23.91 5.08 -2.69
CA ALA A 51 -22.95 6.15 -2.98
C ALA A 51 -21.49 5.71 -3.03
N VAL A 52 -21.17 4.49 -2.56
CA VAL A 52 -19.80 3.99 -2.48
C VAL A 52 -19.73 2.64 -3.16
N VAL A 53 -18.76 2.48 -4.08
CA VAL A 53 -18.48 1.21 -4.74
C VAL A 53 -17.03 0.82 -4.54
N VAL A 54 -16.78 -0.48 -4.41
CA VAL A 54 -15.43 -1.07 -4.36
C VAL A 54 -15.22 -1.91 -5.62
N VAL A 55 -14.14 -1.62 -6.33
CA VAL A 55 -13.71 -2.33 -7.53
C VAL A 55 -12.47 -3.13 -7.17
N GLY A 56 -12.56 -4.46 -7.24
CA GLY A 56 -11.44 -5.35 -6.97
C GLY A 56 -10.98 -6.05 -8.23
N PRO A 57 -10.03 -5.48 -8.99
CA PRO A 57 -9.44 -6.19 -10.11
C PRO A 57 -8.44 -7.26 -9.66
N ASP A 58 -8.40 -8.39 -10.35
CA ASP A 58 -7.32 -9.38 -10.19
C ASP A 58 -5.99 -8.84 -10.74
N CYS A 59 -5.11 -8.40 -9.84
CA CYS A 59 -3.74 -7.95 -10.16
C CYS A 59 -2.69 -9.08 -10.07
N ARG A 60 -3.09 -10.35 -10.02
CA ARG A 60 -2.18 -11.50 -9.90
C ARG A 60 -2.18 -12.37 -11.13
N SER A 61 -3.34 -12.73 -11.67
CA SER A 61 -3.46 -13.76 -12.69
C SER A 61 -2.80 -13.41 -14.02
N GLU A 62 -2.72 -12.12 -14.36
CA GLU A 62 -2.15 -11.62 -15.63
C GLU A 62 -0.80 -10.89 -15.45
N ARG A 63 -0.29 -10.84 -14.22
CA ARG A 63 0.92 -10.11 -13.88
C ARG A 63 2.17 -10.80 -14.40
N ASN A 64 3.07 -10.02 -14.96
CA ASN A 64 4.40 -10.44 -15.40
C ASN A 64 5.43 -9.30 -15.17
N PRO A 65 6.71 -9.46 -15.54
CA PRO A 65 7.71 -8.42 -15.31
C PRO A 65 7.40 -7.05 -15.95
N HIS A 66 6.56 -6.98 -16.98
CA HIS A 66 6.27 -5.77 -17.76
C HIS A 66 4.84 -5.23 -17.60
N GLN A 67 3.92 -6.00 -17.01
CA GLN A 67 2.54 -5.54 -16.77
C GLN A 67 1.93 -6.18 -15.52
N VAL A 68 0.90 -5.56 -14.98
CA VAL A 68 0.10 -6.10 -13.86
C VAL A 68 -1.19 -6.73 -14.37
N MET A 69 -1.88 -6.07 -15.30
CA MET A 69 -3.11 -6.55 -15.94
C MET A 69 -3.01 -6.44 -17.45
N ALA A 70 -3.69 -7.33 -18.17
CA ALA A 70 -3.73 -7.27 -19.63
C ALA A 70 -4.58 -6.09 -20.13
N GLY A 71 -4.25 -5.57 -21.32
CA GLY A 71 -5.04 -4.52 -21.99
C GLY A 71 -6.55 -4.79 -22.04
N PRO A 72 -7.01 -6.00 -22.44
CA PRO A 72 -8.42 -6.34 -22.43
C PRO A 72 -9.10 -6.24 -21.05
N THR A 73 -8.38 -6.54 -19.97
CA THR A 73 -8.89 -6.40 -18.59
C THR A 73 -9.24 -4.95 -18.27
N TYR A 74 -8.40 -3.99 -18.66
CA TYR A 74 -8.74 -2.57 -18.55
C TYR A 74 -9.96 -2.20 -19.40
N GLN A 75 -10.01 -2.69 -20.64
CA GLN A 75 -11.10 -2.42 -21.57
C GLN A 75 -12.43 -3.02 -21.11
N GLY A 76 -12.42 -4.09 -20.32
CA GLY A 76 -13.63 -4.64 -19.69
C GLY A 76 -14.01 -3.96 -18.37
N LEU A 77 -13.04 -3.49 -17.59
CA LEU A 77 -13.29 -2.81 -16.31
C LEU A 77 -13.77 -1.37 -16.49
N PHE A 78 -13.10 -0.57 -17.32
CA PHE A 78 -13.40 0.86 -17.44
C PHE A 78 -14.84 1.16 -17.87
N PRO A 79 -15.46 0.44 -18.84
CA PRO A 79 -16.87 0.63 -19.15
C PRO A 79 -17.79 0.33 -17.97
N LYS A 80 -17.50 -0.73 -17.18
CA LYS A 80 -18.28 -1.02 -15.97
C LYS A 80 -18.23 0.13 -14.97
N ILE A 81 -17.11 0.83 -14.87
CA ILE A 81 -16.96 2.00 -13.97
C ILE A 81 -17.62 3.25 -14.57
N ALA A 82 -17.47 3.48 -15.87
CA ALA A 82 -18.12 4.59 -16.56
C ALA A 82 -19.66 4.48 -16.56
N LEU A 83 -20.19 3.25 -16.48
CA LEU A 83 -21.62 2.95 -16.42
C LEU A 83 -22.18 2.88 -14.99
N LEU A 84 -21.38 3.18 -13.96
CA LEU A 84 -21.88 3.22 -12.58
C LEU A 84 -23.06 4.20 -12.45
N PRO A 85 -24.05 3.89 -11.58
CA PRO A 85 -25.19 4.74 -11.34
C PRO A 85 -24.80 6.16 -10.91
N PRO A 86 -25.55 7.20 -11.27
CA PRO A 86 -25.27 8.59 -10.86
C PRO A 86 -25.30 8.83 -9.34
N SER A 87 -25.87 7.91 -8.56
CA SER A 87 -25.85 7.97 -7.10
C SER A 87 -24.47 7.71 -6.51
N VAL A 88 -23.58 7.04 -7.25
CA VAL A 88 -22.22 6.72 -6.81
C VAL A 88 -21.37 7.99 -6.80
N GLN A 89 -20.74 8.26 -5.65
CA GLN A 89 -19.87 9.43 -5.44
C GLN A 89 -18.41 9.02 -5.22
N HIS A 90 -18.17 7.82 -4.70
CA HIS A 90 -16.84 7.29 -4.42
C HIS A 90 -16.65 5.92 -5.06
N CYS A 91 -15.54 5.76 -5.76
CA CYS A 91 -15.10 4.49 -6.33
C CYS A 91 -13.73 4.11 -5.76
N ILE A 92 -13.72 3.10 -4.90
CA ILE A 92 -12.52 2.58 -4.24
C ILE A 92 -11.96 1.42 -5.05
N TRP A 93 -10.78 1.59 -5.62
CA TRP A 93 -10.03 0.57 -6.35
C TRP A 93 -9.13 -0.21 -5.39
N MET A 94 -9.47 -1.47 -5.15
CA MET A 94 -8.69 -2.36 -4.31
C MET A 94 -7.63 -3.07 -5.16
N ILE A 95 -6.41 -2.53 -5.16
CA ILE A 95 -5.28 -3.03 -5.94
C ILE A 95 -4.20 -3.61 -5.04
N SER A 96 -3.47 -4.63 -5.51
CA SER A 96 -2.53 -5.38 -4.64
C SER A 96 -1.35 -4.56 -4.13
N VAL A 97 -0.74 -3.75 -5.00
CA VAL A 97 0.47 -2.95 -4.75
C VAL A 97 0.16 -1.48 -5.06
N PRO A 98 0.70 -0.50 -4.30
CA PRO A 98 0.37 0.89 -4.51
C PRO A 98 0.80 1.46 -5.86
N LEU A 99 -0.04 2.29 -6.45
CA LEU A 99 0.30 3.12 -7.62
C LEU A 99 1.09 4.35 -7.20
N ILE A 100 0.71 4.95 -6.08
CA ILE A 100 1.35 6.14 -5.51
C ILE A 100 2.22 5.69 -4.36
N TYR A 101 3.53 5.70 -4.57
CA TYR A 101 4.52 5.19 -3.61
C TYR A 101 5.90 5.75 -3.92
N PRO A 102 6.76 6.00 -2.91
CA PRO A 102 8.11 6.45 -3.17
C PRO A 102 8.90 5.45 -4.01
N ARG A 103 9.69 5.96 -4.96
CA ARG A 103 10.51 5.16 -5.87
C ARG A 103 11.92 4.98 -5.31
N LEU A 104 12.45 3.76 -5.40
CA LEU A 104 13.87 3.48 -5.18
C LEU A 104 14.55 3.45 -6.55
N GLU A 105 15.38 4.45 -6.85
CA GLU A 105 15.84 4.71 -8.22
C GLU A 105 17.19 4.06 -8.55
N SER A 106 17.94 3.61 -7.55
CA SER A 106 19.28 3.07 -7.77
C SER A 106 19.45 1.71 -7.13
N THR A 107 19.74 0.72 -7.98
CA THR A 107 20.25 -0.58 -7.57
C THR A 107 21.52 -0.45 -6.73
N GLU A 108 22.33 0.60 -6.94
CA GLU A 108 23.50 0.91 -6.11
C GLU A 108 23.10 1.41 -4.71
N GLN A 109 22.04 2.23 -4.59
CA GLN A 109 21.51 2.63 -3.28
C GLN A 109 20.98 1.42 -2.51
N ILE A 110 20.32 0.49 -3.20
CA ILE A 110 19.83 -0.77 -2.61
C ILE A 110 21.00 -1.68 -2.24
N ALA A 111 21.99 -1.84 -3.11
CA ALA A 111 23.19 -2.64 -2.83
C ALA A 111 23.98 -2.04 -1.65
N ASN A 112 24.13 -0.71 -1.60
CA ASN A 112 24.75 -0.01 -0.48
C ASN A 112 23.92 -0.14 0.81
N ALA A 113 22.58 -0.15 0.72
CA ALA A 113 21.69 -0.43 1.85
C ALA A 113 21.99 -1.79 2.47
N VAL A 114 22.01 -2.81 1.62
CA VAL A 114 22.24 -4.21 2.00
C VAL A 114 23.65 -4.38 2.56
N ALA A 115 24.66 -3.82 1.88
CA ALA A 115 26.05 -3.87 2.31
C ALA A 115 26.28 -3.14 3.65
N THR A 116 25.63 -1.99 3.86
CA THR A 116 25.72 -1.23 5.11
C THR A 116 25.04 -1.97 6.26
N GLY A 117 23.85 -2.55 6.02
CA GLY A 117 23.18 -3.42 6.99
C GLY A 117 24.05 -4.61 7.41
N LYS A 118 24.67 -5.29 6.42
CA LYS A 118 25.60 -6.41 6.65
C LYS A 118 26.83 -5.98 7.47
N LYS A 119 27.43 -4.83 7.14
CA LYS A 119 28.58 -4.27 7.88
C LYS A 119 28.23 -3.90 9.32
N ALA A 120 27.04 -3.36 9.58
CA ALA A 120 26.60 -3.03 10.94
C ALA A 120 26.46 -4.29 11.82
N VAL A 121 25.89 -5.36 11.27
CA VAL A 121 25.75 -6.66 11.98
C VAL A 121 27.12 -7.28 12.25
N THR A 122 27.99 -7.37 11.24
CA THR A 122 29.34 -7.92 11.38
C THR A 122 30.21 -7.06 12.31
N GLY A 123 30.07 -5.73 12.26
CA GLY A 123 30.75 -4.79 13.13
C GLY A 123 30.36 -4.95 14.59
N ALA A 124 29.05 -5.08 14.88
CA ALA A 124 28.56 -5.38 16.22
C ALA A 124 29.09 -6.72 16.73
N TYR A 125 29.11 -7.76 15.89
CA TYR A 125 29.65 -9.08 16.24
C TYR A 125 31.15 -9.03 16.56
N ASN A 126 31.93 -8.29 15.76
CA ASN A 126 33.38 -8.14 15.96
C ASN A 126 33.73 -7.27 17.17
N LEU A 127 32.94 -6.22 17.45
CA LEU A 127 33.12 -5.38 18.62
C LEU A 127 32.82 -6.16 19.91
N LEU A 128 31.73 -6.94 19.93
CA LEU A 128 31.42 -7.85 21.02
C LEU A 128 32.50 -8.92 21.20
N GLY A 129 32.99 -9.51 20.10
CA GLY A 129 34.13 -10.43 20.14
C GLY A 129 35.36 -9.81 20.82
N LYS A 130 35.70 -8.57 20.49
CA LYS A 130 36.82 -7.83 21.10
C LYS A 130 36.59 -7.44 22.57
N VAL A 131 35.37 -7.06 22.93
CA VAL A 131 35.04 -6.75 24.34
C VAL A 131 35.06 -8.03 25.16
N THR A 132 34.49 -9.14 24.68
CA THR A 132 34.51 -10.43 25.37
C THR A 132 35.92 -11.05 25.47
N SER A 133 36.79 -10.85 24.46
CA SER A 133 38.17 -11.32 24.54
C SER A 133 39.02 -10.52 25.53
N SER A 134 38.66 -9.26 25.82
CA SER A 134 39.31 -8.45 26.86
C SER A 134 38.92 -8.86 28.29
N VAL A 135 37.76 -9.51 28.49
CA VAL A 135 37.34 -10.04 29.81
C VAL A 135 37.80 -11.49 30.03
N ALA A 136 38.13 -12.23 28.97
CA ALA A 136 38.63 -13.60 29.05
C ALA A 136 40.05 -13.73 29.65
N GLY A 137 40.75 -12.61 29.87
CA GLY A 137 42.09 -12.58 30.47
C GLY A 137 42.12 -12.69 32.00
N VAL A 138 40.98 -12.61 32.69
CA VAL A 138 40.91 -12.78 34.15
C VAL A 138 40.21 -14.09 34.46
N VAL A 139 40.99 -15.04 34.98
CA VAL A 139 40.60 -16.41 35.31
C VAL A 139 39.37 -16.40 36.24
N GLY A 140 38.19 -16.77 35.72
CA GLY A 140 36.99 -16.98 36.54
C GLY A 140 35.62 -16.72 35.89
N ALA A 141 35.52 -16.12 34.71
CA ALA A 141 34.24 -15.60 34.20
C ALA A 141 33.55 -16.45 33.09
N LYS A 142 33.64 -17.78 33.12
CA LYS A 142 33.03 -18.66 32.08
C LYS A 142 31.50 -18.52 32.00
N ASP A 143 30.83 -18.35 33.13
CA ASP A 143 29.36 -18.26 33.18
C ASP A 143 28.82 -16.86 32.77
N ALA A 144 29.59 -15.80 33.04
CA ALA A 144 29.23 -14.44 32.61
C ALA A 144 29.32 -14.28 31.08
N VAL A 145 30.31 -14.92 30.44
CA VAL A 145 30.47 -14.91 28.98
C VAL A 145 29.32 -15.65 28.27
N GLY A 146 28.84 -16.77 28.84
CA GLY A 146 27.67 -17.50 28.33
C GLY A 146 26.39 -16.66 28.36
N SER A 147 26.12 -16.01 29.50
CA SER A 147 24.94 -15.15 29.68
C SER A 147 24.92 -13.92 28.77
N GLY A 148 26.08 -13.30 28.51
CA GLY A 148 26.22 -12.16 27.59
C GLY A 148 25.97 -12.56 26.14
N PHE A 149 26.48 -13.72 25.72
CA PHE A 149 26.24 -14.27 24.38
C PHE A 149 24.76 -14.65 24.17
N ASP A 150 24.09 -15.17 25.19
CA ASP A 150 22.67 -15.53 25.12
C ASP A 150 21.74 -14.31 25.18
N ALA A 151 22.11 -13.27 25.95
CA ALA A 151 21.39 -12.00 25.96
C ALA A 151 21.47 -11.29 24.61
N VAL A 152 22.64 -11.30 23.97
CA VAL A 152 22.84 -10.75 22.62
C VAL A 152 22.18 -11.63 21.55
N LYS A 153 22.27 -12.96 21.63
CA LYS A 153 21.51 -13.86 20.73
C LYS A 153 20.01 -13.64 20.85
N ARG A 154 19.48 -13.42 22.06
CA ARG A 154 18.06 -13.07 22.26
C ARG A 154 17.74 -11.65 21.78
N ALA A 155 18.59 -10.67 21.98
CA ALA A 155 18.37 -9.29 21.54
C ALA A 155 18.45 -9.15 20.01
N VAL A 156 19.43 -9.79 19.38
CA VAL A 156 19.64 -9.84 17.91
C VAL A 156 18.64 -10.78 17.23
N GLY A 157 18.26 -11.88 17.89
CA GLY A 157 17.19 -12.77 17.44
C GLY A 157 15.79 -12.15 17.53
N LYS A 158 15.55 -11.26 18.51
CA LYS A 158 14.29 -10.51 18.65
C LYS A 158 14.22 -9.23 17.82
N THR A 159 15.34 -8.69 17.32
CA THR A 159 15.34 -7.47 16.46
C THR A 159 15.11 -7.75 14.98
N GLY A 160 14.80 -8.99 14.58
CA GLY A 160 14.46 -9.31 13.18
C GLY A 160 15.62 -9.15 12.18
N LEU A 161 16.80 -8.69 12.62
CA LEU A 161 17.96 -8.42 11.77
C LEU A 161 18.72 -9.69 11.34
N MET A 162 18.61 -10.79 12.09
CA MET A 162 19.11 -12.12 11.64
C MET A 162 18.17 -12.79 10.64
N GLY A 163 16.86 -12.49 10.67
CA GLY A 163 15.86 -13.09 9.78
C GLY A 163 15.67 -12.33 8.46
N GLY A 164 15.90 -11.02 8.45
CA GLY A 164 15.65 -10.16 7.28
C GLY A 164 16.78 -10.06 6.26
N VAL A 165 17.98 -10.58 6.56
CA VAL A 165 19.15 -10.44 5.66
C VAL A 165 19.76 -11.79 5.23
N LEU A 166 19.47 -12.88 5.94
CA LEU A 166 19.99 -14.21 5.60
C LEU A 166 18.91 -15.28 5.83
N ASN A 167 17.85 -15.25 5.01
CA ASN A 167 17.16 -16.50 4.70
C ASN A 167 18.14 -17.36 3.86
N PRO A 168 18.18 -18.72 3.97
CA PRO A 168 19.08 -19.57 3.18
C PRO A 168 18.91 -19.45 1.65
N PHE A 169 17.99 -18.60 1.20
CA PHE A 169 17.60 -18.36 -0.18
C PHE A 169 17.95 -16.97 -0.73
N GLY A 170 18.73 -16.16 0.00
CA GLY A 170 19.57 -15.11 -0.61
C GLY A 170 18.95 -13.73 -0.88
N GLU A 171 19.86 -12.78 -1.13
CA GLU A 171 19.73 -11.33 -1.36
C GLU A 171 18.88 -10.94 -2.62
N ILE A 172 18.08 -11.86 -3.16
CA ILE A 172 17.37 -11.79 -4.45
C ILE A 172 15.92 -11.24 -4.32
N ASP A 173 15.33 -11.27 -3.12
CA ASP A 173 13.89 -10.98 -2.93
C ASP A 173 13.51 -9.50 -3.13
N ILE A 174 14.32 -8.56 -2.62
CA ILE A 174 13.99 -7.11 -2.65
C ILE A 174 13.93 -6.56 -4.09
N LEU A 175 14.84 -6.99 -4.97
CA LEU A 175 14.84 -6.51 -6.36
C LEU A 175 13.66 -7.07 -7.15
N ASP A 176 13.28 -8.32 -6.90
CA ASP A 176 12.09 -8.92 -7.49
C ASP A 176 10.81 -8.27 -6.96
N GLU A 177 10.73 -7.97 -5.66
CA GLU A 177 9.63 -7.21 -5.05
C GLU A 177 9.51 -5.79 -5.63
N LEU A 178 10.64 -5.10 -5.86
CA LEU A 178 10.65 -3.78 -6.48
C LEU A 178 10.22 -3.83 -7.94
N ARG A 179 10.66 -4.85 -8.69
CA ARG A 179 10.22 -5.07 -10.07
C ARG A 179 8.71 -5.31 -10.14
N ASP A 180 8.11 -5.88 -9.12
CA ASP A 180 6.67 -6.13 -9.02
C ASP A 180 5.84 -4.87 -8.75
N GLN A 181 6.46 -3.74 -8.37
CA GLN A 181 5.76 -2.49 -8.10
C GLN A 181 5.30 -1.76 -9.36
N TRP A 182 4.15 -1.10 -9.29
CA TRP A 182 3.66 -0.20 -10.33
C TRP A 182 4.60 0.96 -10.65
N THR A 183 5.38 1.37 -9.66
CA THR A 183 6.35 2.45 -9.75
C THR A 183 7.62 2.07 -10.51
N HIS A 184 7.79 0.78 -10.84
CA HIS A 184 8.89 0.31 -11.66
C HIS A 184 8.71 0.73 -13.13
N ASP A 185 9.81 1.12 -13.79
CA ASP A 185 9.82 1.66 -15.16
C ASP A 185 9.19 0.72 -16.20
N SER A 186 9.20 -0.59 -15.96
CA SER A 186 8.57 -1.55 -16.87
C SER A 186 7.04 -1.41 -16.94
N LYS A 187 6.40 -0.89 -15.89
CA LYS A 187 4.94 -0.76 -15.74
C LYS A 187 4.46 0.68 -15.83
N ASP A 188 5.37 1.63 -16.03
CA ASP A 188 5.09 3.06 -15.95
C ASP A 188 4.05 3.54 -16.99
N LEU A 189 4.06 2.96 -18.20
CA LEU A 189 3.03 3.23 -19.21
C LEU A 189 1.65 2.70 -18.80
N GLU A 190 1.61 1.50 -18.22
CA GLU A 190 0.38 0.87 -17.74
C GLU A 190 -0.20 1.67 -16.56
N ARG A 191 0.65 2.04 -15.60
CA ARG A 191 0.32 2.91 -14.46
C ARG A 191 -0.26 4.24 -14.94
N THR A 192 0.40 4.89 -15.90
CA THR A 192 -0.06 6.16 -16.47
C THR A 192 -1.42 5.99 -17.13
N TYR A 193 -1.59 4.93 -17.93
CA TYR A 193 -2.85 4.64 -18.59
C TYR A 193 -4.00 4.45 -17.60
N LEU A 194 -3.78 3.72 -16.51
CA LEU A 194 -4.77 3.55 -15.44
C LEU A 194 -5.15 4.88 -14.80
N ILE A 195 -4.16 5.65 -14.33
CA ILE A 195 -4.37 6.93 -13.65
C ILE A 195 -5.13 7.90 -14.57
N ARG A 196 -4.63 8.15 -15.78
CA ARG A 196 -5.22 9.14 -16.70
C ARG A 196 -6.60 8.74 -17.19
N THR A 197 -6.83 7.45 -17.45
CA THR A 197 -8.16 6.98 -17.86
C THR A 197 -9.16 7.18 -16.71
N LEU A 198 -8.76 6.90 -15.48
CA LEU A 198 -9.62 7.13 -14.32
C LEU A 198 -9.88 8.60 -14.03
N GLN A 199 -8.91 9.49 -14.25
CA GLN A 199 -9.14 10.94 -14.20
C GLN A 199 -10.20 11.37 -15.23
N GLY A 200 -10.18 10.77 -16.43
CA GLY A 200 -11.19 11.00 -17.47
C GLY A 200 -12.58 10.55 -17.05
N ILE A 201 -12.70 9.35 -16.47
CA ILE A 201 -13.98 8.82 -15.95
C ILE A 201 -14.48 9.68 -14.78
N ALA A 202 -13.59 10.05 -13.86
CA ALA A 202 -13.90 10.92 -12.73
C ALA A 202 -14.50 12.25 -13.20
N LYS A 203 -13.93 12.85 -14.26
CA LYS A 203 -14.45 14.08 -14.87
C LYS A 203 -15.86 13.91 -15.42
N GLN A 204 -16.10 12.82 -16.16
CA GLN A 204 -17.38 12.58 -16.83
C GLN A 204 -18.51 12.21 -15.86
N LYS A 205 -18.16 11.51 -14.78
CA LYS A 205 -19.14 10.93 -13.86
C LYS A 205 -19.23 11.66 -12.52
N SER A 206 -18.31 12.60 -12.25
CA SER A 206 -18.16 13.27 -10.96
C SER A 206 -18.02 12.27 -9.80
N ILE A 207 -17.22 11.22 -10.03
CA ILE A 207 -16.90 10.19 -9.04
C ILE A 207 -15.47 10.39 -8.54
N ARG A 208 -15.29 10.45 -7.22
CA ARG A 208 -13.96 10.49 -6.60
C ARG A 208 -13.34 9.09 -6.64
N MET A 209 -12.18 8.98 -7.27
CA MET A 209 -11.41 7.74 -7.31
C MET A 209 -10.45 7.67 -6.11
N THR A 210 -10.43 6.53 -5.43
CA THR A 210 -9.50 6.24 -4.33
C THR A 210 -8.90 4.87 -4.55
N PHE A 211 -7.59 4.71 -4.33
CA PHE A 211 -6.92 3.43 -4.34
C PHE A 211 -6.73 2.93 -2.92
N LEU A 212 -7.12 1.68 -2.66
CA LEU A 212 -6.77 0.95 -1.45
C LEU A 212 -5.75 -0.13 -1.85
N SER A 213 -4.63 -0.18 -1.14
CA SER A 213 -3.50 -1.04 -1.50
C SER A 213 -2.72 -1.57 -0.30
N GLY A 214 -1.80 -2.50 -0.54
CA GLY A 214 -0.90 -3.02 0.49
C GLY A 214 0.32 -3.70 -0.12
N ALA A 215 0.69 -4.86 0.43
CA ALA A 215 1.81 -5.71 0.00
C ALA A 215 3.23 -5.10 0.09
N VAL A 216 3.38 -3.85 0.53
CA VAL A 216 4.68 -3.15 0.69
C VAL A 216 5.17 -3.08 2.14
N ASN A 217 4.52 -3.80 3.07
CA ASN A 217 4.90 -3.92 4.48
C ASN A 217 4.98 -2.60 5.28
N VAL A 218 4.42 -1.52 4.75
CA VAL A 218 4.31 -0.20 5.39
C VAL A 218 2.88 0.31 5.27
N CYS A 219 2.50 1.25 6.14
CA CYS A 219 1.35 2.10 5.88
C CYS A 219 1.72 3.53 5.53
N GLY A 220 0.80 4.19 4.87
CA GLY A 220 0.83 5.60 4.54
C GLY A 220 -0.30 5.96 3.60
N ALA A 221 -0.31 7.22 3.18
CA ALA A 221 -1.24 7.68 2.16
C ALA A 221 -0.53 8.63 1.21
N GLY A 222 -1.05 8.73 0.00
CA GLY A 222 -0.59 9.67 -1.00
C GLY A 222 -1.74 10.11 -1.88
N LEU A 223 -1.44 10.97 -2.84
CA LEU A 223 -2.38 11.41 -3.85
C LEU A 223 -1.67 11.78 -5.13
N VAL A 224 -2.42 11.73 -6.22
CA VAL A 224 -2.11 12.50 -7.44
C VAL A 224 -3.12 13.62 -7.56
N HIS A 225 -2.69 14.80 -7.97
CA HIS A 225 -3.59 15.95 -8.14
C HIS A 225 -2.99 16.99 -9.09
N ASP A 226 -3.83 17.90 -9.58
CA ASP A 226 -3.35 19.12 -10.21
C ASP A 226 -2.99 20.14 -9.11
N PRO A 227 -1.74 20.63 -9.03
CA PRO A 227 -1.37 21.63 -8.03
C PRO A 227 -2.15 22.94 -8.16
N SER A 228 -2.61 23.27 -9.36
CA SER A 228 -3.42 24.47 -9.60
C SER A 228 -4.89 24.28 -9.21
N HIS A 229 -5.39 23.03 -9.21
CA HIS A 229 -6.78 22.70 -8.92
C HIS A 229 -6.87 21.43 -8.03
N PRO A 230 -6.42 21.48 -6.76
CA PRO A 230 -6.26 20.30 -5.90
C PRO A 230 -7.57 19.62 -5.44
N SER A 231 -8.73 20.12 -5.87
CA SER A 231 -10.04 19.52 -5.57
C SER A 231 -10.72 18.91 -6.79
N ASP A 232 -10.11 19.05 -7.96
CA ASP A 232 -10.67 18.67 -9.25
C ASP A 232 -10.75 17.15 -9.45
N HIS A 233 -11.26 16.73 -10.60
CA HIS A 233 -11.35 15.32 -10.99
C HIS A 233 -10.00 14.60 -11.12
N LYS A 234 -8.87 15.32 -11.22
CA LYS A 234 -7.53 14.72 -11.29
C LYS A 234 -7.04 14.24 -9.93
N THR A 235 -7.62 14.79 -8.86
CA THR A 235 -7.29 14.42 -7.49
C THR A 235 -7.76 13.01 -7.16
N MET A 236 -6.83 12.10 -6.93
CA MET A 236 -7.11 10.71 -6.55
C MET A 236 -6.23 10.32 -5.37
N TYR A 237 -6.82 9.71 -4.36
CA TYR A 237 -6.13 9.35 -3.12
C TYR A 237 -5.65 7.90 -3.16
N GLN A 238 -4.57 7.61 -2.45
CA GLN A 238 -4.06 6.26 -2.22
C GLN A 238 -3.94 6.03 -0.72
N LEU A 239 -4.55 4.95 -0.24
CA LEU A 239 -4.40 4.44 1.11
C LEU A 239 -3.58 3.14 1.05
N ILE A 240 -2.53 3.06 1.84
CA ILE A 240 -1.61 1.92 1.88
C ILE A 240 -1.71 1.30 3.27
N ALA A 241 -2.30 0.10 3.35
CA ALA A 241 -2.34 -0.69 4.58
C ALA A 241 -1.16 -1.67 4.60
N SER A 242 -0.53 -1.86 5.77
CA SER A 242 0.52 -2.86 5.90
C SER A 242 -0.09 -4.24 6.19
N PRO A 243 0.41 -5.34 5.61
CA PRO A 243 -0.03 -6.68 5.98
C PRO A 243 0.20 -6.95 7.47
N VAL A 244 -0.81 -7.51 8.15
CA VAL A 244 -0.75 -7.82 9.58
C VAL A 244 0.26 -8.92 9.90
N VAL A 245 0.58 -9.80 8.93
CA VAL A 245 1.43 -10.97 9.16
C VAL A 245 2.89 -10.75 8.81
N ASN A 246 3.21 -9.80 7.93
CA ASN A 246 4.57 -9.61 7.44
C ASN A 246 5.43 -8.80 8.40
N THR A 247 6.75 -9.02 8.31
CA THR A 247 7.74 -8.20 9.01
C THR A 247 7.87 -6.85 8.30
N PRO A 248 7.82 -5.72 9.03
CA PRO A 248 8.06 -4.41 8.44
C PRO A 248 9.46 -4.29 7.79
N PRO A 249 9.64 -3.40 6.80
CA PRO A 249 10.95 -3.12 6.24
C PRO A 249 11.90 -2.57 7.31
N SER A 250 13.21 -2.77 7.10
CA SER A 250 14.22 -2.20 7.98
C SER A 250 14.18 -0.67 7.99
N SER A 251 14.58 -0.05 9.10
CA SER A 251 14.61 1.41 9.24
C SER A 251 15.42 2.13 8.16
N TYR A 252 16.44 1.45 7.61
CA TYR A 252 17.24 1.99 6.52
C TYR A 252 16.46 2.06 5.20
N ILE A 253 15.72 1.00 4.83
CA ILE A 253 14.85 1.00 3.64
C ILE A 253 13.77 2.07 3.79
N LEU A 254 13.16 2.17 4.99
CA LEU A 254 12.21 3.24 5.28
C LEU A 254 12.81 4.62 5.05
N LYS A 255 14.05 4.86 5.49
CA LYS A 255 14.76 6.13 5.25
C LYS A 255 14.96 6.41 3.76
N LEU A 256 15.38 5.42 2.98
CA LEU A 256 15.55 5.58 1.53
C LEU A 256 14.24 5.91 0.79
N LEU A 257 13.12 5.33 1.25
CA LEU A 257 11.80 5.62 0.72
C LEU A 257 11.34 7.05 1.04
N HIS A 258 11.89 7.72 2.05
CA HIS A 258 11.56 9.12 2.35
C HIS A 258 12.45 10.10 1.57
N ASN A 259 12.56 9.89 0.25
CA ASN A 259 13.18 10.87 -0.63
C ASN A 259 12.19 12.03 -0.93
N ASN A 260 12.74 13.18 -1.35
CA ASN A 260 11.98 14.39 -1.64
C ASN A 260 11.92 14.71 -3.13
N LYS A 261 12.05 13.69 -3.98
CA LYS A 261 12.00 13.89 -5.42
C LYS A 261 10.56 14.20 -5.84
N PRO A 262 10.30 15.33 -6.55
CA PRO A 262 8.99 15.58 -7.08
C PRO A 262 8.68 14.57 -8.19
N LEU A 263 7.48 14.01 -8.16
CA LEU A 263 7.01 13.05 -9.16
C LEU A 263 5.79 13.63 -9.87
N TYR A 264 5.70 13.38 -11.17
CA TYR A 264 4.62 13.86 -12.02
C TYR A 264 4.13 12.72 -12.90
N VAL A 265 2.82 12.66 -13.14
CA VAL A 265 2.22 11.68 -14.03
C VAL A 265 2.27 12.24 -15.45
N PRO A 266 2.88 11.56 -16.43
CA PRO A 266 2.97 12.03 -17.81
C PRO A 266 1.61 11.97 -18.53
N ALA A 267 1.54 12.49 -19.75
CA ALA A 267 0.40 12.28 -20.62
C ALA A 267 0.30 10.79 -21.04
N ASN A 268 -0.89 10.34 -21.44
CA ASN A 268 -1.08 8.97 -21.92
C ASN A 268 -0.11 8.63 -23.06
N GLY A 269 0.50 7.45 -22.99
CA GLY A 269 1.49 6.98 -23.97
C GLY A 269 2.92 7.49 -23.73
N GLN A 270 3.15 8.36 -22.74
CA GLN A 270 4.47 8.84 -22.36
C GLN A 270 4.93 8.20 -21.05
N ARG A 271 6.25 8.06 -20.88
CA ARG A 271 6.87 7.57 -19.64
C ARG A 271 7.16 8.72 -18.68
N SER A 272 7.11 8.44 -17.39
CA SER A 272 7.48 9.36 -16.32
C SER A 272 8.95 9.76 -16.52
N THR A 273 9.20 11.04 -16.76
CA THR A 273 10.54 11.60 -16.70
C THR A 273 10.73 12.25 -15.32
N PRO A 274 11.77 11.89 -14.57
CA PRO A 274 12.11 12.40 -13.23
C PRO A 274 11.95 13.88 -12.89
N SER A 275 11.89 14.75 -13.89
CA SER A 275 12.15 16.17 -13.72
C SER A 275 11.27 17.07 -14.58
N GLN A 276 10.34 16.52 -15.37
CA GLN A 276 9.44 17.34 -16.19
C GLN A 276 8.10 17.50 -15.46
N PRO A 277 7.75 18.72 -15.00
CA PRO A 277 6.44 18.98 -14.43
C PRO A 277 5.34 18.72 -15.45
N THR A 278 4.25 18.15 -14.98
CA THR A 278 3.02 17.96 -15.75
C THR A 278 1.83 18.52 -14.97
N ASP A 279 0.64 18.43 -15.53
CA ASP A 279 -0.63 18.84 -14.92
C ASP A 279 -1.12 17.89 -13.81
N THR A 280 -0.34 16.87 -13.44
CA THR A 280 -0.69 15.95 -12.36
C THR A 280 0.57 15.61 -11.57
N LYS A 281 0.66 16.14 -10.35
CA LYS A 281 1.72 15.90 -9.39
C LYS A 281 1.36 14.72 -8.49
N GLU A 282 2.35 13.93 -8.11
CA GLU A 282 2.25 12.84 -7.16
C GLU A 282 2.92 13.25 -5.84
N ASP A 283 2.20 13.12 -4.73
CA ASP A 283 2.68 13.47 -3.39
C ASP A 283 2.29 12.41 -2.35
N MET A 284 3.13 12.25 -1.34
CA MET A 284 2.87 11.42 -0.16
C MET A 284 2.48 12.31 1.02
N LEU A 285 1.45 11.91 1.77
CA LEU A 285 0.93 12.65 2.92
C LEU A 285 1.80 12.42 4.16
N GLU A 286 2.07 13.49 4.91
CA GLU A 286 2.75 13.43 6.20
C GLU A 286 1.76 13.15 7.34
N LEU A 287 1.43 11.87 7.53
CA LEU A 287 0.44 11.42 8.52
C LEU A 287 1.01 11.13 9.90
N PHE A 288 2.29 10.77 9.98
CA PHE A 288 2.86 10.10 11.14
C PHE A 288 3.86 10.97 11.91
N GLN A 289 3.35 11.98 12.60
CA GLN A 289 4.21 13.00 13.21
C GLN A 289 4.92 12.48 14.47
N THR A 290 4.26 11.57 15.16
CA THR A 290 4.77 10.82 16.30
C THR A 290 4.80 9.32 15.98
N ASP A 291 5.64 8.58 16.68
CA ASP A 291 5.59 7.12 16.73
C ASP A 291 4.48 6.67 17.70
N VAL A 292 4.17 5.38 17.69
CA VAL A 292 3.21 4.75 18.61
C VAL A 292 3.62 4.88 20.09
N THR A 293 4.89 5.23 20.36
CA THR A 293 5.46 5.50 21.68
C THR A 293 5.31 6.97 22.10
N GLY A 294 4.77 7.83 21.24
CA GLY A 294 4.64 9.28 21.46
C GLY A 294 5.88 10.09 21.07
N GLN A 295 6.99 9.44 20.71
CA GLN A 295 8.21 10.13 20.30
C GLN A 295 8.05 10.78 18.92
N PRO A 296 8.61 11.99 18.68
CA PRO A 296 8.54 12.64 17.38
C PRO A 296 9.29 11.85 16.31
N ARG A 297 8.78 11.87 15.07
CA ARG A 297 9.40 11.20 13.92
C ARG A 297 10.02 12.21 12.96
N GLU A 298 11.22 11.88 12.48
CA GLU A 298 11.87 12.55 11.34
C GLU A 298 11.15 12.21 10.03
N TYR A 299 10.86 10.93 9.81
CA TYR A 299 10.21 10.41 8.60
C TYR A 299 8.71 10.19 8.82
N ARG A 300 7.90 11.06 8.21
CA ARG A 300 6.48 11.24 8.54
C ARG A 300 5.48 10.68 7.53
N ARG A 301 5.94 10.20 6.37
CA ARG A 301 5.08 9.79 5.25
C ARG A 301 4.68 8.31 5.29
N LEU A 302 5.62 7.45 5.69
CA LEU A 302 5.40 6.01 5.81
C LEU A 302 5.70 5.52 7.22
N MET A 303 4.99 4.49 7.67
CA MET A 303 5.25 3.80 8.92
C MET A 303 5.34 2.29 8.70
N GLY A 304 6.50 1.70 9.03
CA GLY A 304 6.73 0.26 9.02
C GLY A 304 6.19 -0.41 10.28
N ARG A 305 4.87 -0.51 10.42
CA ARG A 305 4.19 -1.23 11.51
C ARG A 305 2.92 -1.91 10.99
N ARG A 306 2.47 -2.96 11.68
CA ARG A 306 1.20 -3.63 11.42
C ARG A 306 0.05 -2.67 11.68
N ASN A 307 -0.95 -2.67 10.80
CA ASN A 307 -2.11 -1.79 10.91
C ASN A 307 -3.30 -2.31 10.11
N TYR A 308 -4.43 -1.65 10.29
CA TYR A 308 -5.53 -1.67 9.33
C TYR A 308 -6.03 -0.23 9.11
N VAL A 309 -6.76 -0.03 8.01
CA VAL A 309 -7.42 1.23 7.70
C VAL A 309 -8.91 1.07 7.88
N ALA A 310 -9.52 1.90 8.71
CA ALA A 310 -10.97 2.02 8.83
C ALA A 310 -11.45 3.18 7.97
N ILE A 311 -12.30 2.89 6.98
CA ILE A 311 -12.85 3.90 6.07
C ILE A 311 -14.33 4.05 6.40
N VAL A 312 -14.74 5.28 6.74
CA VAL A 312 -16.13 5.62 7.06
C VAL A 312 -16.64 6.65 6.08
N ALA A 313 -17.75 6.35 5.40
CA ALA A 313 -18.48 7.33 4.61
C ALA A 313 -19.39 8.14 5.54
N TYR A 314 -19.32 9.46 5.47
CA TYR A 314 -20.10 10.37 6.30
C TYR A 314 -20.53 11.60 5.50
N ASP A 315 -21.63 12.22 5.90
CA ASP A 315 -22.05 13.53 5.38
C ASP A 315 -21.42 14.64 6.24
N PRO A 316 -20.49 15.45 5.70
CA PRO A 316 -19.83 16.50 6.49
C PRO A 316 -20.78 17.55 7.06
N GLU A 317 -21.90 17.83 6.41
CA GLU A 317 -22.88 18.83 6.87
C GLU A 317 -23.63 18.30 8.09
N VAL A 318 -23.96 17.00 8.10
CA VAL A 318 -24.61 16.34 9.24
C VAL A 318 -23.67 16.27 10.44
N VAL A 319 -22.41 15.85 10.23
CA VAL A 319 -21.44 15.73 11.32
C VAL A 319 -21.10 17.09 11.93
N SER A 320 -20.94 18.14 11.10
CA SER A 320 -20.64 19.50 11.57
C SER A 320 -21.81 20.13 12.35
N GLY A 321 -23.05 19.78 12.03
CA GLY A 321 -24.26 20.25 12.72
C GLY A 321 -24.47 19.70 14.14
N THR A 322 -23.77 18.61 14.50
CA THR A 322 -23.94 17.91 15.79
C THR A 322 -23.46 18.71 17.01
N PHE A 323 -22.71 19.80 16.82
CA PHE A 323 -22.35 20.72 17.90
C PHE A 323 -23.39 21.85 18.14
N GLY A 324 -24.53 21.84 17.43
CA GLY A 324 -25.49 22.96 17.46
C GLY A 324 -26.96 22.61 17.56
N GLN A 325 -27.46 21.57 16.89
CA GLN A 325 -28.88 21.15 16.97
C GLN A 325 -29.07 19.85 16.17
N THR A 326 -29.65 18.83 16.80
CA THR A 326 -29.97 17.55 16.15
C THR A 326 -31.25 17.67 15.33
N ASP A 327 -31.11 18.03 14.06
CA ASP A 327 -32.18 17.84 13.07
C ASP A 327 -31.70 16.80 12.05
N MET A 328 -32.08 15.53 12.26
CA MET A 328 -31.64 14.36 11.47
C MET A 328 -32.15 14.36 10.01
N GLN A 329 -32.76 15.45 9.53
CA GLN A 329 -33.39 15.56 8.21
C GLN A 329 -32.62 16.43 7.19
N ARG A 330 -31.47 17.00 7.53
CA ARG A 330 -30.69 17.91 6.66
C ARG A 330 -29.35 17.33 6.19
N GLY A 331 -29.33 16.12 5.65
CA GLY A 331 -28.16 15.64 4.92
C GLY A 331 -28.11 16.26 3.52
N GLY A 332 -27.01 16.92 3.16
CA GLY A 332 -26.77 17.43 1.80
C GLY A 332 -26.59 16.31 0.77
N GLY A 333 -26.54 15.05 1.22
CA GLY A 333 -26.45 13.86 0.38
C GLY A 333 -25.06 13.69 -0.24
N LYS A 334 -24.10 14.54 0.13
CA LYS A 334 -22.72 14.55 -0.36
C LYS A 334 -21.84 13.87 0.67
N LEU A 335 -21.39 12.66 0.37
CA LEU A 335 -20.57 11.88 1.29
C LEU A 335 -19.09 12.18 1.10
N SER A 336 -18.35 12.31 2.19
CA SER A 336 -16.89 12.22 2.21
C SER A 336 -16.47 10.91 2.85
N LEU A 337 -15.25 10.45 2.57
CA LEU A 337 -14.65 9.31 3.28
C LEU A 337 -13.64 9.84 4.30
N ALA A 338 -13.73 9.34 5.53
CA ALA A 338 -12.70 9.49 6.54
C ALA A 338 -11.95 8.17 6.67
N ALA A 339 -10.64 8.17 6.41
CA ALA A 339 -9.79 7.00 6.53
C ALA A 339 -8.83 7.14 7.72
N ASP A 340 -9.02 6.27 8.72
CA ASP A 340 -8.22 6.24 9.94
C ASP A 340 -7.29 5.01 9.94
N PHE A 341 -6.01 5.25 10.19
CA PHE A 341 -5.00 4.19 10.34
C PHE A 341 -4.91 3.77 11.80
N MET A 342 -5.18 2.50 12.07
CA MET A 342 -5.08 1.91 13.40
C MET A 342 -3.79 1.10 13.47
N VAL A 343 -2.75 1.68 14.07
CA VAL A 343 -1.40 1.13 14.07
C VAL A 343 -1.06 0.44 15.38
N GLN A 344 -0.52 -0.77 15.30
CA GLN A 344 -0.14 -1.56 16.46
C GLN A 344 1.09 -0.98 17.18
N GLY A 345 0.97 -0.82 18.50
CA GLY A 345 2.07 -0.51 19.41
C GLY A 345 3.06 -1.66 19.61
N GLU A 346 3.95 -1.53 20.58
CA GLU A 346 4.97 -2.56 20.85
C GLU A 346 4.47 -3.69 21.75
N GLY A 347 4.94 -4.92 21.47
CA GLY A 347 4.57 -6.12 22.20
C GLY A 347 3.27 -6.78 21.71
N ALA A 348 3.00 -7.99 22.20
CA ALA A 348 1.83 -8.78 21.80
C ALA A 348 0.49 -8.10 22.16
N TYR A 349 0.49 -7.24 23.17
CA TYR A 349 -0.66 -6.49 23.67
C TYR A 349 -0.44 -4.97 23.59
N GLY A 350 0.40 -4.52 22.65
CA GLY A 350 0.68 -3.09 22.47
C GLY A 350 -0.59 -2.28 22.20
N SER A 351 -0.68 -1.08 22.77
CA SER A 351 -1.78 -0.16 22.52
C SER A 351 -1.89 0.18 21.03
N VAL A 352 -3.12 0.32 20.53
CA VAL A 352 -3.36 0.77 19.15
C VAL A 352 -3.39 2.29 19.13
N VAL A 353 -2.61 2.90 18.23
CA VAL A 353 -2.57 4.35 18.04
C VAL A 353 -3.24 4.69 16.71
N LYS A 354 -4.14 5.68 16.76
CA LYS A 354 -4.89 6.19 15.61
C LYS A 354 -4.10 7.30 14.92
N TYR A 355 -3.99 7.23 13.59
CA TYR A 355 -3.47 8.31 12.74
C TYR A 355 -4.51 8.68 11.67
N GLY A 356 -4.70 9.98 11.45
CA GLY A 356 -5.73 10.51 10.54
C GLY A 356 -6.82 11.31 11.29
N PRO A 357 -7.99 11.50 10.68
CA PRO A 357 -8.41 10.89 9.41
C PRO A 357 -7.76 11.54 8.19
N VAL A 358 -7.49 10.73 7.16
CA VAL A 358 -7.34 11.24 5.79
C VAL A 358 -8.75 11.49 5.25
N ILE A 359 -9.08 12.75 4.97
CA ILE A 359 -10.38 13.14 4.43
C ILE A 359 -10.33 13.11 2.91
N ILE A 360 -11.23 12.33 2.32
CA ILE A 360 -11.41 12.19 0.88
C ILE A 360 -12.79 12.81 0.55
N PRO A 361 -12.81 14.05 0.05
CA PRO A 361 -14.06 14.73 -0.25
C PRO A 361 -14.73 14.11 -1.49
N ASN A 362 -16.04 14.30 -1.61
CA ASN A 362 -16.72 14.03 -2.88
C ASN A 362 -16.15 14.90 -4.01
N LEU A 363 -16.43 14.50 -5.24
CA LEU A 363 -16.11 15.30 -6.42
C LEU A 363 -17.36 16.09 -6.83
N GLY A 364 -17.25 17.41 -6.93
CA GLY A 364 -18.34 18.26 -7.39
C GLY A 364 -18.66 18.04 -8.87
N PHE A 365 -19.89 18.35 -9.27
CA PHE A 365 -20.26 18.29 -10.70
C PHE A 365 -19.49 19.35 -11.48
N GLY A 366 -18.80 18.95 -12.55
CA GLY A 366 -18.00 19.85 -13.40
C GLY A 366 -16.67 20.32 -12.79
N GLN A 367 -16.24 19.75 -11.66
CA GLN A 367 -14.91 19.94 -11.08
C GLN A 367 -13.91 18.91 -11.60
#